data_AF-A0A6I2GRX2-F1
#
_entry.id   AF-A0A6I2GRX2-F1
#
_cell.length_a   1.000
_cell.length_b   1.000
_cell.length_c   1.000
_cell.angle_alpha   90.00
_cell.angle_beta   90.00
_cell.angle_gamma   90.00
#
_symmetry.space_group_name_H-M   'P 1'
#
loop_
_entity.id
_entity.type
_entity.pdbx_description
1 polymer ?
#
loop_
_entity_poly.entity_id
_entity_poly.type
_entity_poly.pdbx_seq_one_letter_code
_entity_poly.pdbx_strand_id
1 'polypeptide(L)'
;MLNAFGRALLGSGLLAVAACKGSAGSAGSEGPAGAPGPQGAAGPQGEPGATGAQGPAALVATLPEPAGTNCPHGGVLLQAAVDRNGNGAVDEGEADPTSARYLCNGADGAQGAQGPDGPTGPPGEPGALALYGDGSAGDFTLFSTSPPRNLAIGYGSMVNGANLMFHNVRIDGTLIVASGTTIRATGDITLGPLGIIAVNPEQQVQSINSPSRGIALSAADGYQGGRGLDLGRSALLTRFDLSGAGGGFRPKHGNTTSAFGGEAGGRLILAARGNIVINGTIDVAGRNAQLTGSVALPGGGGGGGGVLTLVSRGTLSVGTNGFIRAGGGNGANGLATGAPTGQLYGGGGGGGGGIVQMLSANPPVIANAANIIVTGGAAGAGAVSGTATVLAAAGGGGGASGGDGGDGTKSTAASGAAEAGSQGDFSISVTPQPELLFY
;
A
#
# COMPACT_ATOMS: atom_id res chain seq x y z
N MET A 1 -53.79 30.65 -23.29
CA MET A 1 -53.37 31.94 -23.87
C MET A 1 -51.84 31.94 -23.91
N LEU A 2 -51.08 32.53 -24.84
CA LEU A 2 -51.24 32.99 -26.23
C LEU A 2 -49.96 33.83 -26.48
N ASN A 3 -49.01 33.39 -27.32
CA ASN A 3 -47.95 34.18 -27.99
C ASN A 3 -46.89 34.96 -27.14
N ALA A 4 -45.71 35.34 -27.65
CA ALA A 4 -44.84 34.83 -28.73
C ALA A 4 -43.47 35.58 -28.75
N PHE A 5 -42.53 35.14 -29.62
CA PHE A 5 -41.25 35.77 -30.03
C PHE A 5 -40.07 35.83 -29.01
N GLY A 6 -38.79 35.67 -29.42
CA GLY A 6 -38.30 35.18 -30.72
C GLY A 6 -36.78 35.31 -31.02
N ARG A 7 -36.33 34.52 -32.02
CA ARG A 7 -35.27 34.73 -33.05
C ARG A 7 -33.78 35.03 -32.71
N ALA A 8 -32.90 34.12 -33.16
CA ALA A 8 -31.63 34.32 -33.89
C ALA A 8 -31.31 33.00 -34.66
N LEU A 9 -31.09 32.88 -35.99
CA LEU A 9 -30.17 33.43 -37.03
C LEU A 9 -28.86 32.61 -37.27
N LEU A 10 -28.47 32.43 -38.54
CA LEU A 10 -27.37 31.56 -39.05
C LEU A 10 -26.63 32.21 -40.27
N GLY A 11 -25.42 31.70 -40.61
CA GLY A 11 -24.69 31.90 -41.89
C GLY A 11 -23.15 31.86 -41.74
N SER A 12 -22.27 31.61 -42.74
CA SER A 12 -22.37 31.17 -44.16
C SER A 12 -20.98 30.77 -44.74
N GLY A 13 -20.88 30.10 -45.92
CA GLY A 13 -19.63 29.85 -46.70
C GLY A 13 -19.87 29.17 -48.08
N LEU A 14 -19.03 29.38 -49.14
CA LEU A 14 -19.36 29.03 -50.55
C LEU A 14 -18.17 28.71 -51.54
N LEU A 15 -18.42 28.61 -52.87
CA LEU A 15 -17.74 27.75 -53.90
C LEU A 15 -17.96 28.21 -55.41
N ALA A 16 -17.00 28.12 -56.38
CA ALA A 16 -17.18 27.96 -57.90
C ALA A 16 -15.96 28.36 -58.83
N VAL A 17 -15.77 27.76 -60.06
CA VAL A 17 -14.86 28.20 -61.21
C VAL A 17 -15.04 27.39 -62.54
N ALA A 18 -14.68 27.88 -63.78
CA ALA A 18 -14.60 27.10 -65.07
C ALA A 18 -13.88 27.73 -66.32
N ALA A 19 -13.19 26.93 -67.21
CA ALA A 19 -12.50 27.35 -68.48
C ALA A 19 -12.17 26.23 -69.56
N CYS A 20 -11.69 26.58 -70.78
CA CYS A 20 -11.28 25.71 -71.97
C CYS A 20 -10.65 26.58 -73.13
N LYS A 21 -10.05 26.20 -74.30
CA LYS A 21 -9.43 25.02 -75.04
C LYS A 21 -8.69 25.59 -76.33
N GLY A 22 -7.90 24.98 -77.26
CA GLY A 22 -7.32 23.65 -77.61
C GLY A 22 -8.02 22.92 -78.80
N SER A 23 -7.45 22.48 -79.97
CA SER A 23 -6.10 22.37 -80.65
C SER A 23 -6.29 22.46 -82.22
N ALA A 24 -5.44 22.14 -83.24
CA ALA A 24 -4.15 21.44 -83.56
C ALA A 24 -3.32 22.26 -84.63
N GLY A 25 -2.52 21.85 -85.66
CA GLY A 25 -2.04 20.64 -86.44
C GLY A 25 -1.31 21.16 -87.75
N SER A 26 -0.66 20.47 -88.73
CA SER A 26 -0.19 19.09 -89.08
C SER A 26 0.77 19.10 -90.35
N ALA A 27 1.09 17.96 -91.02
CA ALA A 27 1.94 17.75 -92.27
C ALA A 27 3.50 17.78 -92.11
N GLY A 28 4.41 17.38 -93.06
CA GLY A 28 4.37 16.92 -94.48
C GLY A 28 5.72 16.29 -95.02
N SER A 29 5.96 16.17 -96.35
CA SER A 29 7.13 15.48 -97.03
C SER A 29 7.67 16.25 -98.30
N GLU A 30 8.60 15.84 -99.20
CA GLU A 30 9.33 14.59 -99.61
C GLU A 30 10.56 14.89 -100.55
N GLY A 31 11.37 13.91 -101.08
CA GLY A 31 12.43 14.21 -102.11
C GLY A 31 13.36 13.06 -102.69
N PRO A 32 14.04 13.26 -103.86
CA PRO A 32 14.98 12.32 -104.58
C PRO A 32 16.51 12.74 -104.50
N ALA A 33 17.55 12.36 -105.30
CA ALA A 33 17.78 11.68 -106.61
C ALA A 33 19.25 11.08 -106.79
N GLY A 34 19.74 10.84 -108.03
CA GLY A 34 21.12 10.38 -108.43
C GLY A 34 21.51 10.84 -109.87
N ALA A 35 22.61 10.49 -110.59
CA ALA A 35 23.77 9.56 -110.47
C ALA A 35 24.96 10.00 -111.44
N PRO A 36 26.22 9.46 -111.42
CA PRO A 36 27.39 10.36 -111.62
C PRO A 36 28.59 10.00 -112.55
N GLY A 37 29.36 11.05 -112.89
CA GLY A 37 30.83 11.08 -113.01
C GLY A 37 31.40 12.20 -112.11
N PRO A 38 32.68 12.18 -111.68
CA PRO A 38 33.14 13.00 -110.56
C PRO A 38 33.37 14.49 -110.90
N GLN A 39 32.84 15.38 -110.07
CA GLN A 39 33.02 16.84 -110.13
C GLN A 39 34.06 17.32 -109.11
N GLY A 40 34.75 18.42 -109.43
CA GLY A 40 35.79 19.00 -108.56
C GLY A 40 35.28 19.51 -107.21
N ALA A 41 36.19 19.60 -106.23
CA ALA A 41 35.87 19.91 -104.84
C ALA A 41 35.17 21.27 -104.66
N ALA A 42 34.14 21.29 -103.79
CA ALA A 42 33.45 22.51 -103.38
C ALA A 42 34.33 23.37 -102.45
N GLY A 43 34.11 24.68 -102.46
CA GLY A 43 34.78 25.62 -101.56
C GLY A 43 34.33 25.47 -100.10
N PRO A 44 35.05 26.10 -99.15
CA PRO A 44 34.72 26.03 -97.73
C PRO A 44 33.31 26.56 -97.45
N GLN A 45 32.58 25.84 -96.59
CA GLN A 45 31.24 26.20 -96.14
C GLN A 45 31.28 27.48 -95.28
N GLY A 46 30.30 28.37 -95.47
CA GLY A 46 30.14 29.56 -94.63
C GLY A 46 29.82 29.21 -93.18
N GLU A 47 30.10 30.13 -92.25
CA GLU A 47 29.88 29.93 -90.82
C GLU A 47 28.41 29.59 -90.50
N PRO A 48 28.12 28.68 -89.55
CA PRO A 48 26.77 28.37 -89.15
C PRO A 48 26.01 29.60 -88.64
N GLY A 49 24.73 29.73 -89.02
CA GLY A 49 23.85 30.75 -88.45
C GLY A 49 23.70 30.60 -86.94
N ALA A 50 23.55 31.72 -86.24
CA ALA A 50 23.45 31.75 -84.78
C ALA A 50 22.34 30.80 -84.26
N THR A 51 22.64 30.08 -83.19
CA THR A 51 21.71 29.14 -82.55
C THR A 51 20.45 29.87 -82.08
N GLY A 52 19.27 29.31 -82.38
CA GLY A 52 18.01 29.82 -81.86
C GLY A 52 17.98 29.80 -80.33
N ALA A 53 17.15 30.67 -79.73
CA ALA A 53 16.98 30.72 -78.28
C ALA A 53 16.56 29.35 -77.71
N GLN A 54 17.10 29.00 -76.54
CA GLN A 54 16.75 27.77 -75.85
C GLN A 54 15.26 27.76 -75.49
N GLY A 55 14.60 26.63 -75.70
CA GLY A 55 13.22 26.43 -75.27
C GLY A 55 13.10 26.30 -73.74
N PRO A 56 11.88 26.44 -73.19
CA PRO A 56 11.62 26.24 -71.77
C PRO A 56 12.02 24.84 -71.30
N ALA A 57 12.42 24.71 -70.04
CA ALA A 57 12.88 23.45 -69.48
C ALA A 57 11.72 22.46 -69.27
N ALA A 58 11.97 21.18 -69.50
CA ALA A 58 11.07 20.10 -69.11
C ALA A 58 11.45 19.59 -67.72
N LEU A 59 10.49 19.55 -66.81
CA LEU A 59 10.64 19.10 -65.42
C LEU A 59 9.75 17.89 -65.13
N VAL A 60 9.96 17.26 -63.98
CA VAL A 60 9.10 16.20 -63.46
C VAL A 60 8.57 16.63 -62.09
N ALA A 61 7.26 16.83 -62.00
CA ALA A 61 6.55 17.03 -60.75
C ALA A 61 6.38 15.69 -60.02
N THR A 62 6.55 15.71 -58.70
CA THR A 62 6.38 14.55 -57.82
C THR A 62 5.40 14.89 -56.70
N LEU A 63 4.22 14.29 -56.71
CA LEU A 63 3.16 14.53 -55.73
C LEU A 63 2.94 13.28 -54.87
N PRO A 64 2.77 13.39 -53.54
CA PRO A 64 2.42 12.22 -52.72
C PRO A 64 1.06 11.66 -53.14
N GLU A 65 0.99 10.35 -53.41
CA GLU A 65 -0.26 9.63 -53.68
C GLU A 65 -0.75 8.93 -52.39
N PRO A 66 -1.90 9.31 -51.82
CA PRO A 66 -2.45 8.64 -50.64
C PRO A 66 -2.82 7.18 -50.90
N ALA A 67 -2.94 6.39 -49.82
CA ALA A 67 -3.44 5.01 -49.93
C ALA A 67 -4.89 5.00 -50.47
N GLY A 68 -5.11 4.31 -51.59
CA GLY A 68 -6.39 4.34 -52.30
C GLY A 68 -6.38 3.57 -53.62
N THR A 69 -7.29 3.92 -54.52
CA THR A 69 -7.58 3.17 -55.76
C THR A 69 -6.38 3.04 -56.71
N ASN A 70 -5.52 4.06 -56.80
CA ASN A 70 -4.33 4.01 -57.67
C ASN A 70 -3.17 3.25 -57.02
N CYS A 71 -2.96 3.45 -55.71
CA CYS A 71 -1.92 2.79 -54.92
C CYS A 71 -2.48 2.32 -53.57
N PRO A 72 -2.73 1.01 -53.37
CA PRO A 72 -3.34 0.49 -52.14
C PRO A 72 -2.56 0.77 -50.84
N HIS A 73 -1.24 0.94 -50.93
CA HIS A 73 -0.34 1.26 -49.80
C HIS A 73 0.26 2.67 -49.91
N GLY A 74 -0.36 3.55 -50.71
CA GLY A 74 0.16 4.87 -51.06
C GLY A 74 1.37 4.80 -52.00
N GLY A 75 1.92 5.96 -52.35
CA GLY A 75 3.07 6.07 -53.24
C GLY A 75 3.36 7.50 -53.67
N VAL A 76 3.88 7.66 -54.88
CA VAL A 76 4.16 8.96 -55.52
C VAL A 76 3.57 9.00 -56.93
N LEU A 77 2.84 10.06 -57.23
CA LEU A 77 2.40 10.44 -58.57
C LEU A 77 3.49 11.27 -59.26
N LEU A 78 3.96 10.80 -60.42
CA LEU A 78 4.90 11.48 -61.30
C LEU A 78 4.14 12.10 -62.48
N GLN A 79 4.45 13.36 -62.80
CA GLN A 79 3.92 14.07 -63.97
C GLN A 79 5.05 14.86 -64.65
N ALA A 80 5.05 14.91 -65.98
CA ALA A 80 5.88 15.85 -66.73
C ALA A 80 5.30 17.27 -66.61
N ALA A 81 6.19 18.26 -66.56
CA ALA A 81 5.86 19.67 -66.55
C ALA A 81 6.77 20.44 -67.52
N VAL A 82 6.33 21.63 -67.93
CA VAL A 82 7.17 22.58 -68.67
C VAL A 82 7.26 23.85 -67.84
N ASP A 83 8.47 24.21 -67.43
CA ASP A 83 8.79 25.47 -66.75
C ASP A 83 8.63 26.62 -67.77
N ARG A 84 7.45 27.26 -67.76
CA ARG A 84 7.09 28.29 -68.76
C ARG A 84 7.57 29.67 -68.35
N ASN A 85 7.94 29.85 -67.09
CA ASN A 85 8.33 31.14 -66.53
C ASN A 85 9.84 31.27 -66.26
N GLY A 86 10.58 30.16 -66.28
CA GLY A 86 12.04 30.06 -66.18
C GLY A 86 12.56 30.02 -64.74
N ASN A 87 11.75 29.59 -63.76
CA ASN A 87 12.13 29.62 -62.34
C ASN A 87 12.79 28.33 -61.82
N GLY A 88 12.78 27.23 -62.59
CA GLY A 88 13.35 25.93 -62.20
C GLY A 88 12.50 25.09 -61.24
N ALA A 89 11.25 25.49 -60.98
CA ALA A 89 10.25 24.75 -60.21
C ALA A 89 9.06 24.37 -61.11
N VAL A 90 8.05 23.69 -60.54
CA VAL A 90 6.79 23.41 -61.24
C VAL A 90 5.65 24.13 -60.52
N ASP A 91 5.09 25.15 -61.16
CA ASP A 91 3.98 25.93 -60.62
C ASP A 91 2.60 25.32 -60.98
N GLU A 92 1.54 25.79 -60.29
CA GLU A 92 0.18 25.33 -60.53
C GLU A 92 -0.28 25.63 -61.98
N GLY A 93 -0.49 24.57 -62.76
CA GLY A 93 -0.84 24.65 -64.19
C GLY A 93 0.32 24.39 -65.17
N GLU A 94 1.54 24.11 -64.67
CA GLU A 94 2.68 23.72 -65.51
C GLU A 94 2.80 22.20 -65.71
N ALA A 95 2.32 21.39 -64.76
CA ALA A 95 2.22 19.94 -64.89
C ALA A 95 1.13 19.50 -65.89
N ASP A 96 1.44 18.50 -66.72
CA ASP A 96 0.51 17.87 -67.66
C ASP A 96 -0.16 16.65 -67.00
N PRO A 97 -1.47 16.70 -66.68
CA PRO A 97 -2.17 15.58 -66.04
C PRO A 97 -2.29 14.34 -66.94
N THR A 98 -2.13 14.45 -68.27
CA THR A 98 -2.15 13.29 -69.19
C THR A 98 -0.88 12.45 -69.10
N SER A 99 0.22 13.04 -68.59
CA SER A 99 1.50 12.37 -68.38
C SER A 99 1.56 11.51 -67.12
N ALA A 100 0.54 11.58 -66.25
CA ALA A 100 0.48 10.96 -64.93
C ALA A 100 0.90 9.47 -64.88
N ARG A 101 1.85 9.13 -63.99
CA ARG A 101 2.26 7.76 -63.67
C ARG A 101 2.36 7.59 -62.15
N TYR A 102 1.77 6.53 -61.62
CA TYR A 102 1.83 6.22 -60.18
C TYR A 102 2.95 5.21 -59.90
N LEU A 103 3.76 5.50 -58.89
CA LEU A 103 4.77 4.61 -58.32
C LEU A 103 4.34 4.24 -56.90
N CYS A 104 3.76 3.05 -56.74
CA CYS A 104 3.17 2.60 -55.49
C CYS A 104 4.18 1.92 -54.55
N ASN A 105 3.96 2.06 -53.25
CA ASN A 105 4.68 1.31 -52.23
C ASN A 105 4.34 -0.19 -52.31
N GLY A 106 5.31 -1.03 -51.94
CA GLY A 106 5.05 -2.46 -51.69
C GLY A 106 4.18 -2.69 -50.46
N ALA A 107 3.56 -3.86 -50.37
CA ALA A 107 2.90 -4.30 -49.14
C ALA A 107 3.93 -4.61 -48.04
N ASP A 108 3.56 -4.39 -46.78
CA ASP A 108 4.42 -4.70 -45.63
C ASP A 108 4.77 -6.19 -45.56
N GLY A 109 6.00 -6.49 -45.11
CA GLY A 109 6.45 -7.84 -44.87
C GLY A 109 5.66 -8.53 -43.75
N ALA A 110 5.41 -9.84 -43.89
CA ALA A 110 4.67 -10.61 -42.90
C ALA A 110 5.33 -10.50 -41.50
N GLN A 111 4.54 -10.18 -40.49
CA GLN A 111 5.00 -10.06 -39.11
C GLN A 111 5.67 -11.36 -38.64
N GLY A 112 6.86 -11.23 -38.04
CA GLY A 112 7.59 -12.37 -37.48
C GLY A 112 6.78 -13.09 -36.40
N ALA A 113 6.94 -14.41 -36.31
CA ALA A 113 6.24 -15.24 -35.34
C ALA A 113 6.50 -14.75 -33.90
N GLN A 114 5.46 -14.81 -33.07
CA GLN A 114 5.57 -14.52 -31.63
C GLN A 114 6.63 -15.44 -31.00
N GLY A 115 7.49 -14.85 -30.16
CA GLY A 115 8.49 -15.63 -29.41
C GLY A 115 7.82 -16.64 -28.46
N PRO A 116 8.51 -17.73 -28.10
CA PRO A 116 7.96 -18.71 -27.16
C PRO A 116 7.66 -18.05 -25.80
N ASP A 117 6.61 -18.54 -25.13
CA ASP A 117 6.26 -18.07 -23.80
C ASP A 117 7.43 -18.22 -22.82
N GLY A 118 7.54 -17.28 -21.88
CA GLY A 118 8.56 -17.31 -20.84
C GLY A 118 8.44 -18.56 -19.97
N PRO A 119 9.56 -19.04 -19.37
CA PRO A 119 9.52 -20.22 -18.51
C PRO A 119 8.52 -20.03 -17.38
N THR A 120 7.70 -21.06 -17.13
CA THR A 120 6.78 -21.07 -15.98
C THR A 120 7.57 -20.81 -14.70
N GLY A 121 7.07 -19.90 -13.86
CA GLY A 121 7.69 -19.60 -12.58
C GLY A 121 7.84 -20.86 -11.70
N PRO A 122 8.78 -20.85 -10.74
CA PRO A 122 8.98 -22.00 -9.85
C PRO A 122 7.67 -22.36 -9.13
N PRO A 123 7.37 -23.66 -8.93
CA PRO A 123 6.20 -24.07 -8.15
C PRO A 123 6.20 -23.40 -6.77
N GLY A 124 5.04 -22.91 -6.34
CA GLY A 124 4.91 -22.27 -5.03
C GLY A 124 5.29 -23.22 -3.89
N GLU A 125 5.99 -22.69 -2.89
CA GLU A 125 6.40 -23.43 -1.69
C GLU A 125 5.20 -24.16 -1.04
N PRO A 126 5.37 -25.38 -0.49
CA PRO A 126 4.29 -26.14 0.14
C PRO A 126 3.54 -25.32 1.19
N GLY A 127 2.21 -25.42 1.23
CA GLY A 127 1.33 -24.48 1.94
C GLY A 127 1.61 -24.25 3.44
N ALA A 128 2.32 -25.17 4.12
CA ALA A 128 2.85 -24.96 5.46
C ALA A 128 3.93 -23.86 5.52
N LEU A 129 4.87 -23.87 4.57
CA LEU A 129 5.99 -22.91 4.51
C LEU A 129 5.54 -21.50 4.10
N ALA A 130 4.35 -21.34 3.52
CA ALA A 130 3.74 -20.03 3.23
C ALA A 130 3.54 -19.15 4.48
N LEU A 131 3.62 -19.73 5.70
CA LEU A 131 3.70 -18.98 6.96
C LEU A 131 4.92 -18.05 7.02
N TYR A 132 6.03 -18.43 6.38
CA TYR A 132 7.28 -17.65 6.30
C TYR A 132 7.32 -16.69 5.11
N GLY A 133 6.27 -16.68 4.28
CA GLY A 133 6.21 -15.89 3.06
C GLY A 133 7.05 -16.49 1.92
N ASP A 134 7.08 -15.76 0.80
CA ASP A 134 7.87 -16.07 -0.39
C ASP A 134 9.22 -15.33 -0.43
N GLY A 135 9.33 -14.21 0.31
CA GLY A 135 10.50 -13.34 0.34
C GLY A 135 10.53 -12.29 -0.76
N SER A 136 9.45 -12.11 -1.53
CA SER A 136 9.44 -11.24 -2.73
C SER A 136 9.55 -9.74 -2.42
N ALA A 137 9.37 -9.33 -1.17
CA ALA A 137 9.64 -7.95 -0.72
C ALA A 137 11.14 -7.66 -0.45
N GLY A 138 12.03 -8.65 -0.61
CA GLY A 138 13.47 -8.49 -0.37
C GLY A 138 13.83 -8.26 1.09
N ASP A 139 15.03 -7.72 1.37
CA ASP A 139 15.47 -7.44 2.74
C ASP A 139 14.85 -6.15 3.29
N PHE A 140 14.16 -6.24 4.43
CA PHE A 140 13.71 -5.07 5.18
C PHE A 140 14.79 -4.63 6.19
N THR A 141 15.35 -3.45 6.01
CA THR A 141 16.27 -2.85 6.98
C THR A 141 15.74 -1.51 7.52
N LEU A 142 15.80 -1.35 8.84
CA LEU A 142 15.50 -0.10 9.55
C LEU A 142 16.64 0.25 10.51
N PHE A 143 17.39 1.30 10.18
CA PHE A 143 18.37 1.94 11.05
C PHE A 143 18.01 3.43 11.18
N SER A 144 17.30 3.82 12.23
CA SER A 144 17.07 5.25 12.55
C SER A 144 16.50 5.43 13.96
N THR A 145 16.97 6.48 14.64
CA THR A 145 16.45 6.93 15.94
C THR A 145 15.35 8.00 15.82
N SER A 146 15.11 8.59 14.64
CA SER A 146 13.99 9.52 14.39
C SER A 146 13.74 9.80 12.90
N PRO A 147 12.48 10.01 12.46
CA PRO A 147 11.23 9.67 13.14
C PRO A 147 10.94 8.15 13.06
N PRO A 148 10.01 7.62 13.87
CA PRO A 148 9.58 6.22 13.76
C PRO A 148 9.01 5.88 12.37
N ARG A 149 9.34 4.69 11.85
CA ARG A 149 8.70 4.15 10.64
C ARG A 149 7.31 3.65 11.04
N ASN A 150 6.27 4.41 10.72
CA ASN A 150 4.90 4.05 11.07
C ASN A 150 4.14 3.44 9.89
N LEU A 151 3.88 2.12 9.95
CA LEU A 151 3.08 1.37 8.98
C LEU A 151 1.59 1.29 9.37
N ALA A 152 1.21 1.74 10.56
CA ALA A 152 -0.15 1.60 11.09
C ALA A 152 -1.17 2.61 10.51
N ILE A 153 -0.73 3.65 9.78
CA ILE A 153 -1.60 4.76 9.33
C ILE A 153 -2.11 4.61 7.89
N GLY A 154 -1.77 3.54 7.15
CA GLY A 154 -2.32 3.39 5.80
C GLY A 154 -1.82 2.21 4.97
N TYR A 155 -2.58 1.11 4.99
CA TYR A 155 -2.44 0.00 4.03
C TYR A 155 -2.65 0.47 2.57
N GLY A 156 -3.37 1.56 2.35
CA GLY A 156 -3.57 2.19 1.02
C GLY A 156 -2.43 3.13 0.57
N SER A 157 -1.43 3.39 1.41
CA SER A 157 -0.22 4.15 1.05
C SER A 157 1.01 3.25 0.85
N MET A 158 0.80 1.94 0.89
CA MET A 158 1.84 0.94 0.72
C MET A 158 2.26 0.83 -0.76
N VAL A 159 3.57 0.93 -1.00
CA VAL A 159 4.17 0.85 -2.34
C VAL A 159 4.05 -0.58 -2.88
N ASN A 160 4.05 -0.75 -4.20
CA ASN A 160 4.09 -2.07 -4.83
C ASN A 160 5.29 -2.89 -4.29
N GLY A 161 5.05 -4.12 -3.84
CA GLY A 161 6.02 -4.93 -3.06
C GLY A 161 5.89 -4.85 -1.52
N ALA A 162 4.78 -4.30 -1.00
CA ALA A 162 4.52 -4.19 0.45
C ALA A 162 3.78 -5.40 1.07
N ASN A 163 3.85 -6.59 0.46
CA ASN A 163 3.61 -7.83 1.20
C ASN A 163 4.67 -7.94 2.32
N LEU A 164 4.24 -8.23 3.55
CA LEU A 164 5.14 -8.38 4.70
C LEU A 164 5.85 -9.74 4.68
N MET A 165 6.48 -10.06 3.54
CA MET A 165 7.10 -11.33 3.18
C MET A 165 8.50 -11.03 2.66
N PHE A 166 9.41 -10.82 3.61
CA PHE A 166 10.77 -10.37 3.36
C PHE A 166 11.71 -11.57 3.19
N HIS A 167 12.90 -11.32 2.64
CA HIS A 167 13.98 -12.29 2.76
C HIS A 167 14.51 -12.25 4.20
N ASN A 168 15.21 -11.19 4.61
CA ASN A 168 15.55 -10.92 6.00
C ASN A 168 14.86 -9.64 6.52
N VAL A 169 14.73 -9.54 7.84
CA VAL A 169 14.20 -8.36 8.54
C VAL A 169 15.21 -7.93 9.60
N ARG A 170 15.71 -6.69 9.51
CA ARG A 170 16.59 -6.10 10.53
C ARG A 170 16.06 -4.76 11.02
N ILE A 171 15.84 -4.66 12.33
CA ILE A 171 15.27 -3.47 12.99
C ILE A 171 16.20 -3.02 14.11
N ASP A 172 16.86 -1.87 13.92
CA ASP A 172 17.74 -1.18 14.87
C ASP A 172 17.28 0.29 14.99
N GLY A 173 15.96 0.44 15.19
CA GLY A 173 15.22 1.69 15.26
C GLY A 173 13.74 1.42 15.54
N THR A 174 12.91 2.47 15.61
CA THR A 174 11.48 2.30 15.96
C THR A 174 10.60 2.04 14.74
N LEU A 175 10.03 0.83 14.68
CA LEU A 175 8.94 0.43 13.78
C LEU A 175 7.61 0.48 14.56
N ILE A 176 6.60 1.13 13.99
CA ILE A 176 5.22 1.11 14.51
C ILE A 176 4.33 0.35 13.53
N VAL A 177 3.59 -0.64 14.01
CA VAL A 177 2.69 -1.50 13.21
C VAL A 177 1.27 -1.53 13.80
N ALA A 178 0.27 -1.93 13.01
CA ALA A 178 -1.09 -2.10 13.51
C ALA A 178 -1.26 -3.45 14.25
N SER A 179 -2.23 -3.55 15.15
CA SER A 179 -2.70 -4.84 15.67
C SER A 179 -3.10 -5.78 14.51
N GLY A 180 -2.78 -7.07 14.64
CA GLY A 180 -2.98 -8.08 13.61
C GLY A 180 -1.85 -8.18 12.58
N THR A 181 -0.81 -7.35 12.70
CA THR A 181 0.34 -7.39 11.78
C THR A 181 1.07 -8.74 11.88
N THR A 182 1.34 -9.33 10.72
CA THR A 182 2.20 -10.52 10.58
C THR A 182 3.42 -10.13 9.76
N ILE A 183 4.62 -10.22 10.33
CA ILE A 183 5.90 -10.03 9.61
C ILE A 183 6.49 -11.41 9.33
N ARG A 184 6.78 -11.70 8.06
CA ARG A 184 7.29 -12.99 7.60
C ARG A 184 8.67 -12.83 6.94
N ALA A 185 9.55 -13.81 7.14
CA ALA A 185 10.91 -13.83 6.60
C ALA A 185 11.29 -15.24 6.12
N THR A 186 11.84 -15.36 4.89
CA THR A 186 12.41 -16.63 4.40
C THR A 186 13.84 -16.89 4.91
N GLY A 187 14.49 -15.85 5.42
CA GLY A 187 15.69 -15.87 6.25
C GLY A 187 15.37 -15.42 7.68
N ASP A 188 16.18 -14.50 8.22
CA ASP A 188 16.19 -14.13 9.64
C ASP A 188 15.34 -12.89 9.98
N ILE A 189 14.82 -12.83 11.22
CA ILE A 189 14.25 -11.61 11.83
C ILE A 189 15.13 -11.21 13.02
N THR A 190 15.81 -10.06 12.93
CA THR A 190 16.71 -9.54 13.96
C THR A 190 16.27 -8.15 14.45
N LEU A 191 15.98 -8.03 15.74
CA LEU A 191 15.93 -6.74 16.44
C LEU A 191 17.29 -6.49 17.08
N GLY A 192 17.96 -5.42 16.67
CA GLY A 192 19.20 -4.95 17.30
C GLY A 192 18.94 -4.22 18.63
N PRO A 193 20.00 -3.76 19.33
CA PRO A 193 19.89 -3.13 20.66
C PRO A 193 19.04 -1.85 20.68
N LEU A 194 18.88 -1.16 19.55
CA LEU A 194 18.01 0.02 19.40
C LEU A 194 16.68 -0.31 18.69
N GLY A 195 16.48 -1.59 18.36
CA GLY A 195 15.28 -2.08 17.70
C GLY A 195 14.05 -2.00 18.61
N ILE A 196 13.01 -1.31 18.15
CA ILE A 196 11.71 -1.27 18.81
C ILE A 196 10.64 -1.64 17.79
N ILE A 197 9.86 -2.69 18.07
CA ILE A 197 8.57 -2.90 17.38
C ILE A 197 7.47 -2.52 18.38
N ALA A 198 6.79 -1.41 18.12
CA ALA A 198 5.62 -1.00 18.89
C ALA A 198 4.35 -1.33 18.10
N VAL A 199 3.45 -2.12 18.68
CA VAL A 199 2.14 -2.39 18.10
C VAL A 199 1.18 -1.30 18.59
N ASN A 200 0.61 -0.56 17.65
CA ASN A 200 -0.54 0.30 17.93
C ASN A 200 -1.74 -0.60 18.27
N PRO A 201 -2.45 -0.31 19.38
CA PRO A 201 -3.67 -1.03 19.72
C PRO A 201 -4.72 -0.86 18.61
N GLU A 202 -5.72 -1.72 18.58
CA GLU A 202 -6.86 -1.52 17.68
C GLU A 202 -7.57 -0.20 18.04
N GLN A 203 -7.56 0.77 17.12
CA GLN A 203 -8.42 1.96 17.22
C GLN A 203 -9.87 1.59 16.94
N GLN A 204 -10.47 0.80 17.84
CA GLN A 204 -11.89 0.49 17.79
C GLN A 204 -12.69 1.77 18.06
N VAL A 205 -13.75 1.98 17.27
CA VAL A 205 -14.61 3.16 17.34
C VAL A 205 -15.19 3.30 18.75
N GLN A 206 -14.70 4.29 19.50
CA GLN A 206 -14.94 4.42 20.94
C GLN A 206 -16.35 4.93 21.27
N SER A 207 -17.37 4.14 20.97
CA SER A 207 -18.69 4.32 21.58
C SER A 207 -18.59 4.12 23.10
N ILE A 208 -19.11 5.08 23.86
CA ILE A 208 -18.88 5.15 25.31
C ILE A 208 -19.72 4.08 26.01
N ASN A 209 -19.05 3.27 26.86
CA ASN A 209 -19.52 2.12 27.67
C ASN A 209 -19.15 0.73 27.14
N SER A 210 -18.69 0.56 25.90
CA SER A 210 -18.46 -0.78 25.31
C SER A 210 -16.98 -1.06 25.06
N PRO A 211 -16.24 -1.67 26.01
CA PRO A 211 -14.89 -2.16 25.74
C PRO A 211 -14.91 -3.40 24.83
N SER A 212 -13.83 -3.57 24.07
CA SER A 212 -13.56 -4.77 23.27
C SER A 212 -13.51 -6.02 24.15
N ARG A 213 -13.99 -7.16 23.65
CA ARG A 213 -13.60 -8.48 24.18
C ARG A 213 -12.22 -8.91 23.67
N GLY A 214 -11.91 -8.63 22.41
CA GLY A 214 -10.73 -9.18 21.74
C GLY A 214 -10.73 -10.71 21.80
N ILE A 215 -9.58 -11.30 22.07
CA ILE A 215 -9.41 -12.75 22.31
C ILE A 215 -9.99 -13.28 23.64
N ALA A 216 -10.38 -12.40 24.58
CA ALA A 216 -10.74 -12.79 25.95
C ALA A 216 -12.07 -13.59 26.01
N LEU A 217 -12.33 -14.34 27.08
CA LEU A 217 -13.62 -15.01 27.27
C LEU A 217 -14.77 -14.00 27.49
N SER A 218 -14.52 -12.89 28.20
CA SER A 218 -15.47 -11.77 28.30
C SER A 218 -14.77 -10.41 28.24
N ALA A 219 -15.50 -9.38 27.78
CA ALA A 219 -15.11 -8.00 28.01
C ALA A 219 -15.32 -7.61 29.48
N ALA A 220 -14.74 -6.48 29.90
CA ALA A 220 -15.06 -5.85 31.18
C ALA A 220 -16.45 -5.20 31.13
N ASP A 221 -17.21 -5.22 32.23
CA ASP A 221 -18.53 -4.59 32.30
C ASP A 221 -18.76 -3.89 33.64
N GLY A 222 -19.05 -2.59 33.60
CA GLY A 222 -19.13 -1.75 34.78
C GLY A 222 -17.83 -1.82 35.60
N TYR A 223 -17.93 -2.39 36.79
CA TYR A 223 -16.80 -2.63 37.68
C TYR A 223 -16.21 -4.04 37.58
N GLN A 224 -16.86 -4.98 36.88
CA GLN A 224 -16.37 -6.35 36.72
C GLN A 224 -15.22 -6.40 35.72
N GLY A 225 -14.11 -7.03 36.12
CA GLY A 225 -13.00 -7.32 35.20
C GLY A 225 -13.41 -8.28 34.08
N GLY A 226 -12.80 -8.13 32.91
CA GLY A 226 -12.96 -9.10 31.83
C GLY A 226 -12.33 -10.46 32.19
N ARG A 227 -12.84 -11.56 31.62
CA ARG A 227 -12.25 -12.89 31.80
C ARG A 227 -11.31 -13.25 30.67
N GLY A 228 -10.07 -13.61 30.99
CA GLY A 228 -9.03 -14.03 30.06
C GLY A 228 -9.30 -15.43 29.49
N LEU A 229 -8.39 -15.91 28.64
CA LEU A 229 -8.34 -17.31 28.22
C LEU A 229 -7.73 -18.18 29.33
N ASP A 230 -8.31 -19.34 29.61
CA ASP A 230 -7.75 -20.28 30.59
C ASP A 230 -6.29 -20.65 30.24
N LEU A 231 -5.43 -20.78 31.26
CA LEU A 231 -4.02 -21.13 31.09
C LEU A 231 -3.86 -22.39 30.20
N GLY A 232 -3.09 -22.25 29.12
CA GLY A 232 -2.88 -23.30 28.11
C GLY A 232 -3.85 -23.27 26.92
N ARG A 233 -5.03 -22.63 26.99
CA ARG A 233 -5.86 -22.36 25.79
C ARG A 233 -5.21 -21.30 24.89
N SER A 234 -4.45 -20.41 25.48
CA SER A 234 -3.47 -19.51 24.84
C SER A 234 -2.58 -20.20 23.80
N ALA A 235 -2.15 -21.45 24.06
CA ALA A 235 -1.28 -22.21 23.16
C ALA A 235 -1.99 -22.68 21.87
N LEU A 236 -3.33 -22.60 21.81
CA LEU A 236 -4.15 -22.93 20.65
C LEU A 236 -4.45 -21.72 19.73
N LEU A 237 -3.95 -20.52 20.08
CA LEU A 237 -4.11 -19.33 19.23
C LEU A 237 -3.40 -19.53 17.89
N THR A 238 -4.14 -19.29 16.81
CA THR A 238 -3.73 -19.57 15.43
C THR A 238 -3.22 -18.31 14.72
N ARG A 239 -2.87 -18.47 13.44
CA ARG A 239 -2.62 -17.37 12.51
C ARG A 239 -3.88 -16.62 12.05
N PHE A 240 -5.07 -17.16 12.30
CA PHE A 240 -6.35 -16.50 11.99
C PHE A 240 -6.85 -15.60 13.13
N ASP A 241 -6.37 -15.83 14.35
CA ASP A 241 -6.65 -15.00 15.53
C ASP A 241 -5.86 -13.69 15.46
N LEU A 242 -6.33 -12.76 14.63
CA LEU A 242 -5.71 -11.45 14.40
C LEU A 242 -6.12 -10.37 15.41
N SER A 243 -7.12 -10.64 16.25
CA SER A 243 -7.60 -9.72 17.28
C SER A 243 -6.59 -9.52 18.42
N GLY A 244 -6.56 -8.29 18.95
CA GLY A 244 -5.86 -7.96 20.20
C GLY A 244 -6.63 -8.39 21.46
N ALA A 245 -6.27 -7.77 22.58
CA ALA A 245 -6.85 -8.00 23.89
C ALA A 245 -8.26 -7.37 24.06
N GLY A 246 -8.83 -7.52 25.25
CA GLY A 246 -9.99 -6.77 25.70
C GLY A 246 -9.63 -5.37 26.23
N GLY A 247 -10.51 -4.39 26.01
CA GLY A 247 -10.34 -3.02 26.50
C GLY A 247 -10.76 -2.87 27.97
N GLY A 248 -10.24 -1.85 28.65
CA GLY A 248 -10.69 -1.49 30.00
C GLY A 248 -12.00 -0.71 29.99
N PHE A 249 -12.86 -0.93 30.99
CA PHE A 249 -14.16 -0.27 31.05
C PHE A 249 -14.04 1.25 31.25
N ARG A 250 -14.97 1.99 30.64
CA ARG A 250 -15.00 3.47 30.61
C ARG A 250 -16.19 4.00 31.41
N PRO A 251 -16.05 4.22 32.74
CA PRO A 251 -17.17 4.62 33.59
C PRO A 251 -17.59 6.07 33.31
N LYS A 252 -18.90 6.28 33.09
CA LYS A 252 -19.49 7.62 33.02
C LYS A 252 -19.78 8.14 34.43
N HIS A 253 -19.55 9.44 34.64
CA HIS A 253 -20.11 10.16 35.79
C HIS A 253 -20.76 11.46 35.31
N GLY A 254 -22.06 11.62 35.59
CA GLY A 254 -22.88 12.66 34.96
C GLY A 254 -22.79 12.62 33.43
N ASN A 255 -22.69 13.80 32.81
CA ASN A 255 -22.52 13.97 31.37
C ASN A 255 -21.04 14.13 30.95
N THR A 256 -20.09 13.59 31.73
CA THR A 256 -18.64 13.72 31.44
C THR A 256 -18.09 12.49 30.72
N THR A 257 -17.19 12.72 29.76
CA THR A 257 -16.43 11.71 29.02
C THR A 257 -14.96 11.62 29.48
N SER A 258 -14.61 12.28 30.58
CA SER A 258 -13.25 12.49 31.09
C SER A 258 -12.52 11.23 31.60
N ALA A 259 -13.18 10.06 31.61
CA ALA A 259 -12.61 8.81 32.10
C ALA A 259 -12.41 7.80 30.95
N PHE A 260 -11.15 7.66 30.52
CA PHE A 260 -10.77 6.73 29.47
C PHE A 260 -10.23 5.43 30.08
N GLY A 261 -11.02 4.37 30.01
CA GLY A 261 -10.51 3.00 30.18
C GLY A 261 -9.46 2.69 29.11
N GLY A 262 -8.42 1.97 29.52
CA GLY A 262 -7.20 1.73 28.75
C GLY A 262 -7.44 0.92 27.48
N GLU A 263 -6.67 1.25 26.44
CA GLU A 263 -6.76 0.56 25.14
C GLU A 263 -6.16 -0.84 25.19
N ALA A 264 -6.80 -1.78 24.51
CA ALA A 264 -6.41 -3.18 24.45
C ALA A 264 -5.02 -3.36 23.78
N GLY A 265 -4.15 -4.18 24.36
CA GLY A 265 -2.88 -4.56 23.75
C GLY A 265 -3.07 -5.26 22.40
N GLY A 266 -2.13 -5.01 21.48
CA GLY A 266 -2.26 -5.46 20.08
C GLY A 266 -1.81 -6.90 19.83
N ARG A 267 -2.16 -7.43 18.66
CA ARG A 267 -1.68 -8.72 18.13
C ARG A 267 -0.48 -8.50 17.21
N LEU A 268 0.56 -9.31 17.37
CA LEU A 268 1.71 -9.39 16.45
C LEU A 268 2.12 -10.84 16.25
N ILE A 269 2.49 -11.17 15.00
CA ILE A 269 3.08 -12.45 14.63
C ILE A 269 4.41 -12.16 13.91
N LEU A 270 5.50 -12.76 14.38
CA LEU A 270 6.80 -12.78 13.67
C LEU A 270 7.10 -14.22 13.25
N ALA A 271 7.28 -14.48 11.95
CA ALA A 271 7.53 -15.81 11.41
C ALA A 271 8.79 -15.84 10.54
N ALA A 272 9.84 -16.53 10.98
CA ALA A 272 11.10 -16.68 10.28
C ALA A 272 11.37 -18.16 9.91
N ARG A 273 11.72 -18.44 8.64
CA ARG A 273 12.29 -19.73 8.28
C ARG A 273 13.75 -19.86 8.77
N GLY A 274 14.45 -18.73 8.88
CA GLY A 274 15.67 -18.60 9.65
C GLY A 274 15.41 -18.32 11.14
N ASN A 275 16.32 -17.57 11.74
CA ASN A 275 16.36 -17.25 13.17
C ASN A 275 15.40 -16.10 13.55
N ILE A 276 14.98 -16.06 14.81
CA ILE A 276 14.41 -14.86 15.46
C ILE A 276 15.36 -14.44 16.59
N VAL A 277 15.90 -13.23 16.50
CA VAL A 277 16.88 -12.68 17.46
C VAL A 277 16.37 -11.35 18.01
N ILE A 278 16.06 -11.31 19.31
CA ILE A 278 15.52 -10.13 19.98
C ILE A 278 16.57 -9.57 20.96
N ASN A 279 17.27 -8.52 20.56
CA ASN A 279 18.17 -7.74 21.44
C ASN A 279 17.61 -6.35 21.79
N GLY A 280 16.45 -5.99 21.24
CA GLY A 280 15.70 -4.77 21.52
C GLY A 280 14.31 -5.04 22.11
N THR A 281 13.37 -4.11 21.99
CA THR A 281 12.03 -4.23 22.59
C THR A 281 10.95 -4.60 21.56
N ILE A 282 10.13 -5.60 21.86
CA ILE A 282 8.80 -5.77 21.27
C ILE A 282 7.78 -5.30 22.31
N ASP A 283 6.92 -4.35 21.94
CA ASP A 283 5.88 -3.79 22.78
C ASP A 283 4.49 -4.02 22.15
N VAL A 284 3.73 -4.92 22.76
CA VAL A 284 2.33 -5.23 22.44
C VAL A 284 1.39 -4.86 23.60
N ALA A 285 1.90 -4.18 24.65
CA ALA A 285 1.24 -4.07 25.94
C ALA A 285 -0.10 -3.32 25.91
N GLY A 286 -0.97 -3.71 26.84
CA GLY A 286 -2.20 -3.00 27.15
C GLY A 286 -1.90 -1.61 27.69
N ARG A 287 -2.70 -0.62 27.30
CA ARG A 287 -2.46 0.77 27.67
C ARG A 287 -3.11 1.09 29.02
N ASN A 288 -2.44 1.91 29.81
CA ASN A 288 -2.96 2.41 31.07
C ASN A 288 -4.27 3.18 30.84
N ALA A 289 -5.20 3.12 31.78
CA ALA A 289 -6.32 4.03 31.82
C ALA A 289 -5.86 5.48 32.05
N GLN A 290 -6.63 6.44 31.56
CA GLN A 290 -6.35 7.87 31.70
C GLN A 290 -7.55 8.62 32.24
N LEU A 291 -7.30 9.59 33.14
CA LEU A 291 -8.28 10.58 33.55
C LEU A 291 -7.83 11.96 33.07
N THR A 292 -8.75 12.70 32.45
CA THR A 292 -8.55 14.10 32.04
C THR A 292 -9.76 14.92 32.45
N GLY A 293 -9.75 15.36 33.72
CA GLY A 293 -10.76 16.23 34.30
C GLY A 293 -10.30 16.76 35.67
N SER A 294 -10.87 17.89 36.10
CA SER A 294 -10.51 18.59 37.35
C SER A 294 -11.60 18.48 38.42
N VAL A 295 -12.56 17.56 38.24
CA VAL A 295 -13.74 17.35 39.10
C VAL A 295 -13.78 15.89 39.56
N ALA A 296 -14.65 15.57 40.52
CA ALA A 296 -14.75 14.22 41.05
C ALA A 296 -15.25 13.20 40.00
N LEU A 297 -14.49 12.12 39.80
CA LEU A 297 -14.63 11.15 38.71
C LEU A 297 -14.14 9.75 39.13
N PRO A 298 -14.82 8.66 38.74
CA PRO A 298 -14.29 7.30 38.86
C PRO A 298 -13.14 7.06 37.86
N GLY A 299 -12.17 6.24 38.27
CA GLY A 299 -11.08 5.78 37.42
C GLY A 299 -11.52 4.71 36.41
N GLY A 300 -11.09 4.83 35.16
CA GLY A 300 -11.25 3.77 34.15
C GLY A 300 -10.36 2.55 34.44
N GLY A 301 -10.78 1.37 33.99
CA GLY A 301 -9.97 0.15 34.09
C GLY A 301 -8.87 0.12 33.03
N GLY A 302 -7.74 -0.55 33.31
CA GLY A 302 -6.63 -0.69 32.36
C GLY A 302 -6.95 -1.64 31.20
N GLY A 303 -6.27 -1.50 30.06
CA GLY A 303 -6.44 -2.42 28.92
C GLY A 303 -5.74 -3.76 29.12
N GLY A 304 -6.31 -4.86 28.61
CA GLY A 304 -5.67 -6.18 28.65
C GLY A 304 -4.37 -6.22 27.83
N GLY A 305 -3.41 -7.07 28.20
CA GLY A 305 -2.12 -7.21 27.55
C GLY A 305 -2.18 -7.89 26.18
N GLY A 306 -1.36 -7.46 25.24
CA GLY A 306 -1.41 -7.95 23.85
C GLY A 306 -0.89 -9.39 23.67
N VAL A 307 -0.85 -9.80 22.41
CA VAL A 307 -0.66 -11.20 22.00
C VAL A 307 0.47 -11.29 20.98
N LEU A 308 1.61 -11.84 21.40
CA LEU A 308 2.78 -12.06 20.53
C LEU A 308 2.96 -13.55 20.22
N THR A 309 2.93 -13.93 18.94
CA THR A 309 3.43 -15.23 18.50
C THR A 309 4.75 -15.06 17.76
N LEU A 310 5.75 -15.86 18.13
CA LEU A 310 7.03 -15.98 17.45
C LEU A 310 7.15 -17.41 16.87
N VAL A 311 7.44 -17.53 15.57
CA VAL A 311 7.59 -18.83 14.88
C VAL A 311 8.95 -18.87 14.17
N SER A 312 9.82 -19.82 14.51
CA SER A 312 11.17 -19.91 13.91
C SER A 312 11.59 -21.35 13.58
N ARG A 313 11.98 -21.64 12.32
CA ARG A 313 12.67 -22.92 12.01
C ARG A 313 14.17 -22.89 12.30
N GLY A 314 14.75 -21.70 12.47
CA GLY A 314 16.09 -21.52 13.03
C GLY A 314 16.07 -21.48 14.55
N THR A 315 17.00 -20.71 15.13
CA THR A 315 17.05 -20.44 16.57
C THR A 315 16.14 -19.27 16.94
N LEU A 316 15.45 -19.37 18.07
CA LEU A 316 14.69 -18.29 18.68
C LEU A 316 15.47 -17.81 19.92
N SER A 317 15.78 -16.52 20.01
CA SER A 317 16.55 -15.97 21.13
C SER A 317 16.06 -14.61 21.60
N VAL A 318 16.15 -14.39 22.91
CA VAL A 318 15.95 -13.10 23.59
C VAL A 318 17.23 -12.81 24.37
N GLY A 319 18.04 -11.87 23.87
CA GLY A 319 19.31 -11.49 24.49
C GLY A 319 19.14 -10.70 25.78
N THR A 320 20.25 -10.37 26.45
CA THR A 320 20.24 -9.69 27.77
C THR A 320 19.48 -8.35 27.76
N ASN A 321 19.55 -7.63 26.63
CA ASN A 321 18.85 -6.37 26.40
C ASN A 321 17.51 -6.54 25.66
N GLY A 322 17.15 -7.77 25.28
CA GLY A 322 15.91 -8.10 24.61
C GLY A 322 14.74 -8.07 25.58
N PHE A 323 13.68 -7.33 25.25
CA PHE A 323 12.45 -7.22 26.06
C PHE A 323 11.21 -7.57 25.23
N ILE A 324 10.29 -8.30 25.85
CA ILE A 324 8.96 -8.57 25.29
C ILE A 324 7.94 -8.04 26.30
N ARG A 325 7.17 -7.02 25.91
CA ARG A 325 6.12 -6.42 26.76
C ARG A 325 4.76 -6.78 26.22
N ALA A 326 4.12 -7.74 26.87
CA ALA A 326 2.72 -8.12 26.68
C ALA A 326 1.91 -7.91 27.97
N GLY A 327 2.37 -7.03 28.87
CA GLY A 327 1.70 -6.77 30.14
C GLY A 327 0.35 -6.06 29.96
N GLY A 328 -0.53 -6.22 30.94
CA GLY A 328 -1.75 -5.44 31.05
C GLY A 328 -1.49 -4.00 31.52
N GLY A 329 -2.33 -3.06 31.10
CA GLY A 329 -2.26 -1.67 31.51
C GLY A 329 -2.79 -1.45 32.92
N ASN A 330 -2.28 -0.43 33.62
CA ASN A 330 -2.76 -0.05 34.95
C ASN A 330 -4.16 0.58 34.90
N GLY A 331 -4.97 0.31 35.91
CA GLY A 331 -6.21 1.06 36.19
C GLY A 331 -5.91 2.47 36.69
N ALA A 332 -6.83 3.41 36.45
CA ALA A 332 -6.67 4.79 36.89
C ALA A 332 -7.16 4.96 38.34
N ASN A 333 -6.47 5.80 39.11
CA ASN A 333 -6.98 6.26 40.40
C ASN A 333 -8.29 7.03 40.20
N GLY A 334 -9.22 6.96 41.15
CA GLY A 334 -10.35 7.88 41.21
C GLY A 334 -9.90 9.32 41.51
N LEU A 335 -10.77 10.29 41.27
CA LEU A 335 -10.56 11.69 41.62
C LEU A 335 -11.72 12.20 42.48
N ALA A 336 -11.41 12.97 43.53
CA ALA A 336 -12.40 13.51 44.47
C ALA A 336 -12.37 15.05 44.57
N THR A 337 -11.81 15.74 43.57
CA THR A 337 -11.71 17.21 43.56
C THR A 337 -13.11 17.83 43.51
N GLY A 338 -13.46 18.59 44.55
CA GLY A 338 -14.80 19.17 44.72
C GLY A 338 -15.89 18.17 45.15
N ALA A 339 -15.53 16.94 45.51
CA ALA A 339 -16.49 15.95 46.03
C ALA A 339 -17.02 16.36 47.42
N PRO A 340 -18.31 16.09 47.72
CA PRO A 340 -18.81 16.11 49.09
C PRO A 340 -18.05 15.13 49.99
N THR A 341 -17.84 15.51 51.26
CA THR A 341 -17.16 14.68 52.26
C THR A 341 -17.83 13.31 52.40
N GLY A 342 -17.02 12.26 52.39
CA GLY A 342 -17.44 10.86 52.53
C GLY A 342 -17.88 10.16 51.24
N GLN A 343 -17.97 10.88 50.11
CA GLN A 343 -18.21 10.28 48.80
C GLN A 343 -16.94 9.68 48.21
N LEU A 344 -16.94 8.34 48.06
CA LEU A 344 -15.87 7.58 47.42
C LEU A 344 -16.08 7.50 45.91
N TYR A 345 -15.06 7.89 45.17
CA TYR A 345 -14.92 7.73 43.74
C TYR A 345 -13.94 6.60 43.46
N GLY A 346 -14.45 5.52 42.87
CA GLY A 346 -13.71 4.28 42.72
C GLY A 346 -12.49 4.39 41.81
N GLY A 347 -11.39 3.74 42.18
CA GLY A 347 -10.29 3.47 41.26
C GLY A 347 -10.64 2.29 40.33
N GLY A 348 -10.11 2.31 39.11
CA GLY A 348 -10.33 1.25 38.13
C GLY A 348 -9.41 0.04 38.35
N GLY A 349 -9.87 -1.13 37.91
CA GLY A 349 -9.11 -2.38 37.98
C GLY A 349 -7.96 -2.42 36.98
N GLY A 350 -6.92 -3.18 37.30
CA GLY A 350 -5.79 -3.42 36.40
C GLY A 350 -6.16 -4.35 35.24
N GLY A 351 -5.65 -4.10 34.03
CA GLY A 351 -5.84 -4.99 32.89
C GLY A 351 -5.09 -6.32 33.07
N GLY A 352 -5.70 -7.43 32.67
CA GLY A 352 -5.09 -8.77 32.73
C GLY A 352 -3.87 -8.90 31.83
N GLY A 353 -2.96 -9.81 32.17
CA GLY A 353 -1.75 -10.05 31.40
C GLY A 353 -2.02 -10.60 29.99
N GLY A 354 -1.10 -10.33 29.06
CA GLY A 354 -1.18 -10.80 27.68
C GLY A 354 -0.68 -12.22 27.47
N ILE A 355 -0.32 -12.53 26.23
CA ILE A 355 0.13 -13.87 25.83
C ILE A 355 1.41 -13.75 25.00
N VAL A 356 2.42 -14.56 25.34
CA VAL A 356 3.63 -14.75 24.54
C VAL A 356 3.77 -16.24 24.19
N GLN A 357 3.73 -16.55 22.90
CA GLN A 357 3.78 -17.91 22.37
C GLN A 357 5.03 -18.06 21.50
N MET A 358 5.92 -19.00 21.84
CA MET A 358 7.16 -19.27 21.10
C MET A 358 7.13 -20.66 20.48
N LEU A 359 6.93 -20.74 19.16
CA LEU A 359 7.02 -21.99 18.39
C LEU A 359 8.37 -22.05 17.67
N SER A 360 9.14 -23.11 17.90
CA SER A 360 10.51 -23.16 17.35
C SER A 360 11.03 -24.59 17.09
N ALA A 361 11.97 -24.71 16.14
CA ALA A 361 12.64 -25.98 15.86
C ALA A 361 13.51 -26.46 17.04
N ASN A 362 14.16 -25.51 17.71
CA ASN A 362 15.08 -25.73 18.82
C ASN A 362 14.59 -24.95 20.06
N PRO A 363 14.88 -25.40 21.29
CA PRO A 363 14.50 -24.68 22.50
C PRO A 363 14.99 -23.20 22.50
N PRO A 364 14.11 -22.22 22.81
CA PRO A 364 14.48 -20.82 22.86
C PRO A 364 15.61 -20.48 23.84
N VAL A 365 16.54 -19.62 23.41
CA VAL A 365 17.62 -19.10 24.25
C VAL A 365 17.21 -17.75 24.84
N ILE A 366 16.75 -17.76 26.09
CA ILE A 366 16.25 -16.57 26.79
C ILE A 366 17.25 -16.18 27.88
N ALA A 367 17.98 -15.08 27.69
CA ALA A 367 19.05 -14.64 28.58
C ALA A 367 18.54 -14.15 29.95
N ASN A 368 17.32 -13.58 29.99
CA ASN A 368 16.62 -13.25 31.23
C ASN A 368 15.11 -13.45 31.05
N ALA A 369 14.53 -14.43 31.75
CA ALA A 369 13.09 -14.69 31.69
C ALA A 369 12.24 -13.51 32.20
N ALA A 370 12.76 -12.70 33.14
CA ALA A 370 12.06 -11.52 33.65
C ALA A 370 11.88 -10.39 32.61
N ASN A 371 12.58 -10.47 31.46
CA ASN A 371 12.37 -9.54 30.34
C ASN A 371 11.12 -9.90 29.51
N ILE A 372 10.47 -11.05 29.75
CA ILE A 372 9.22 -11.48 29.11
C ILE A 372 8.05 -11.13 30.04
N ILE A 373 7.50 -9.93 29.86
CA ILE A 373 6.52 -9.34 30.76
C ILE A 373 5.10 -9.68 30.27
N VAL A 374 4.49 -10.68 30.89
CA VAL A 374 3.08 -11.10 30.71
C VAL A 374 2.22 -10.85 31.98
N THR A 375 2.68 -9.98 32.87
CA THR A 375 1.95 -9.64 34.12
C THR A 375 0.72 -8.77 33.84
N GLY A 376 -0.32 -8.89 34.67
CA GLY A 376 -1.39 -7.89 34.69
C GLY A 376 -0.91 -6.54 35.22
N GLY A 377 -1.69 -5.50 34.93
CA GLY A 377 -1.45 -4.14 35.41
C GLY A 377 -1.93 -3.92 36.85
N ALA A 378 -1.42 -2.86 37.47
CA ALA A 378 -1.80 -2.48 38.83
C ALA A 378 -3.23 -1.91 38.90
N ALA A 379 -3.86 -2.06 40.08
CA ALA A 379 -5.11 -1.41 40.41
C ALA A 379 -4.93 0.11 40.60
N GLY A 380 -5.95 0.88 40.25
CA GLY A 380 -6.06 2.30 40.63
C GLY A 380 -6.63 2.46 42.04
N ALA A 381 -6.12 3.42 42.81
CA ALA A 381 -6.65 3.73 44.14
C ALA A 381 -7.99 4.49 44.07
N GLY A 382 -8.93 4.19 44.97
CA GLY A 382 -10.12 5.01 45.17
C GLY A 382 -9.79 6.35 45.84
N ALA A 383 -10.57 7.39 45.54
CA ALA A 383 -10.39 8.73 46.10
C ALA A 383 -11.64 9.21 46.85
N VAL A 384 -11.44 9.83 48.01
CA VAL A 384 -12.50 10.34 48.88
C VAL A 384 -12.00 11.56 49.65
N SER A 385 -12.88 12.51 49.93
CA SER A 385 -12.64 13.57 50.91
C SER A 385 -13.09 13.09 52.30
N GLY A 386 -12.17 12.89 53.24
CA GLY A 386 -12.46 12.34 54.56
C GLY A 386 -12.68 10.81 54.56
N THR A 387 -13.50 10.31 55.48
CA THR A 387 -13.78 8.87 55.63
C THR A 387 -14.89 8.44 54.67
N ALA A 388 -14.66 7.40 53.85
CA ALA A 388 -15.66 6.88 52.92
C ALA A 388 -16.91 6.33 53.62
N THR A 389 -18.07 6.93 53.34
CA THR A 389 -19.38 6.51 53.86
C THR A 389 -20.32 6.05 52.75
N VAL A 390 -20.19 6.58 51.53
CA VAL A 390 -21.01 6.24 50.36
C VAL A 390 -20.13 6.09 49.12
N LEU A 391 -20.35 5.05 48.32
CA LEU A 391 -19.77 4.94 46.97
C LEU A 391 -20.58 5.83 46.01
N ALA A 392 -19.98 6.93 45.53
CA ALA A 392 -20.63 7.85 44.60
C ALA A 392 -20.48 7.42 43.13
N ALA A 393 -19.39 6.73 42.80
CA ALA A 393 -19.20 6.07 41.52
C ALA A 393 -18.26 4.87 41.66
N ALA A 394 -18.63 3.72 41.08
CA ALA A 394 -17.75 2.57 40.98
C ALA A 394 -16.63 2.82 39.95
N GLY A 395 -15.46 2.22 40.17
CA GLY A 395 -14.37 2.24 39.18
C GLY A 395 -14.65 1.28 38.01
N GLY A 396 -14.00 1.50 36.87
CA GLY A 396 -14.11 0.61 35.72
C GLY A 396 -13.33 -0.69 35.89
N GLY A 397 -13.90 -1.83 35.51
CA GLY A 397 -13.18 -3.12 35.45
C GLY A 397 -12.08 -3.14 34.38
N GLY A 398 -11.00 -3.87 34.65
CA GLY A 398 -9.87 -4.03 33.72
C GLY A 398 -10.19 -4.95 32.54
N GLY A 399 -9.64 -4.65 31.37
CA GLY A 399 -9.69 -5.51 30.19
C GLY A 399 -8.84 -6.77 30.36
N ALA A 400 -9.05 -7.78 29.52
CA ALA A 400 -8.49 -9.13 29.72
C ALA A 400 -7.90 -9.73 28.43
N SER A 401 -7.14 -10.82 28.58
CA SER A 401 -6.37 -11.42 27.47
C SER A 401 -5.96 -12.86 27.78
N GLY A 402 -4.72 -13.10 28.21
CA GLY A 402 -4.32 -14.36 28.84
C GLY A 402 -4.70 -14.40 30.32
N GLY A 403 -4.60 -13.27 31.01
CA GLY A 403 -5.13 -13.09 32.37
C GLY A 403 -6.51 -12.43 32.36
N ASP A 404 -7.30 -12.73 33.39
CA ASP A 404 -8.43 -11.93 33.85
C ASP A 404 -7.97 -10.51 34.21
N GLY A 405 -8.80 -9.53 33.85
CA GLY A 405 -8.69 -8.17 34.39
C GLY A 405 -9.20 -8.10 35.83
N GLY A 406 -8.66 -7.18 36.62
CA GLY A 406 -9.11 -6.93 37.97
C GLY A 406 -10.42 -6.13 38.01
N ASP A 407 -11.20 -6.32 39.07
CA ASP A 407 -12.37 -5.51 39.35
C ASP A 407 -12.00 -4.04 39.65
N GLY A 408 -12.87 -3.12 39.24
CA GLY A 408 -12.88 -1.75 39.74
C GLY A 408 -13.46 -1.66 41.16
N THR A 409 -13.17 -0.56 41.86
CA THR A 409 -13.69 -0.33 43.22
C THR A 409 -15.22 -0.40 43.23
N LYS A 410 -15.77 -1.35 44.01
CA LYS A 410 -17.16 -1.80 44.01
C LYS A 410 -17.91 -1.58 45.33
N SER A 411 -17.23 -1.16 46.40
CA SER A 411 -17.87 -0.66 47.63
C SER A 411 -16.95 0.27 48.43
N THR A 412 -17.41 0.78 49.59
CA THR A 412 -16.57 1.52 50.55
C THR A 412 -15.76 0.61 51.49
N ALA A 413 -16.01 -0.71 51.50
CA ALA A 413 -15.24 -1.66 52.30
C ALA A 413 -13.91 -2.01 51.60
N ALA A 414 -12.89 -2.36 52.39
CA ALA A 414 -11.56 -2.73 51.86
C ALA A 414 -11.60 -3.93 50.88
N SER A 415 -12.52 -4.89 51.10
CA SER A 415 -12.78 -6.02 50.19
C SER A 415 -13.55 -5.64 48.92
N GLY A 416 -13.89 -4.35 48.74
CA GLY A 416 -14.43 -3.78 47.53
C GLY A 416 -13.54 -2.70 46.92
N ALA A 417 -12.27 -2.64 47.30
CA ALA A 417 -11.26 -1.86 46.58
C ALA A 417 -11.04 -2.41 45.15
N ALA A 418 -10.35 -1.65 44.30
CA ALA A 418 -9.95 -2.14 42.98
C ALA A 418 -8.87 -3.22 43.08
N GLU A 419 -8.90 -4.16 42.14
CA GLU A 419 -8.02 -5.32 42.08
C GLU A 419 -7.04 -5.19 40.90
N ALA A 420 -5.85 -5.79 41.04
CA ALA A 420 -4.86 -5.84 39.97
C ALA A 420 -5.28 -6.88 38.91
N GLY A 421 -4.81 -6.70 37.68
CA GLY A 421 -4.97 -7.73 36.66
C GLY A 421 -4.17 -8.99 37.01
N SER A 422 -4.72 -10.15 36.72
CA SER A 422 -4.01 -11.42 36.89
C SER A 422 -2.91 -11.61 35.85
N GLN A 423 -1.97 -12.52 36.11
CA GLN A 423 -0.92 -12.87 35.15
C GLN A 423 -1.50 -13.58 33.92
N GLY A 424 -0.96 -13.27 32.74
CA GLY A 424 -1.27 -13.96 31.50
C GLY A 424 -0.35 -15.15 31.24
N ASP A 425 -0.26 -15.59 29.97
CA ASP A 425 0.42 -16.82 29.60
C ASP A 425 1.77 -16.59 28.89
N PHE A 426 2.71 -17.49 29.18
CA PHE A 426 3.95 -17.63 28.42
C PHE A 426 4.20 -19.10 28.10
N SER A 427 4.10 -19.46 26.82
CA SER A 427 4.19 -20.85 26.34
C SER A 427 5.30 -21.03 25.30
N ILE A 428 6.01 -22.17 25.41
CA ILE A 428 7.07 -22.59 24.49
C ILE A 428 6.69 -23.96 23.90
N SER A 429 6.66 -24.04 22.57
CA SER A 429 6.42 -25.26 21.81
C SER A 429 7.63 -25.57 20.93
N VAL A 430 8.32 -26.68 21.18
CA VAL A 430 9.48 -27.13 20.40
C VAL A 430 9.08 -28.28 19.48
N THR A 431 9.29 -28.14 18.18
CA THR A 431 8.98 -29.16 17.17
C THR A 431 9.79 -28.91 15.89
N PRO A 432 10.31 -29.93 15.18
CA PRO A 432 11.07 -29.74 13.94
C PRO A 432 10.34 -29.00 12.80
N GLN A 433 9.00 -28.87 12.89
CA GLN A 433 8.15 -28.18 11.92
C GLN A 433 7.13 -27.27 12.64
N PRO A 434 7.56 -26.13 13.22
CA PRO A 434 6.66 -25.25 13.96
C PRO A 434 5.58 -24.62 13.09
N GLU A 435 5.75 -24.56 11.76
CA GLU A 435 4.72 -24.19 10.81
C GLU A 435 3.48 -25.09 10.81
N LEU A 436 3.60 -26.35 11.27
CA LEU A 436 2.46 -27.28 11.34
C LEU A 436 1.62 -27.13 12.62
N LEU A 437 2.13 -26.42 13.63
CA LEU A 437 1.38 -26.10 14.86
C LEU A 437 0.63 -24.76 14.77
N PHE A 438 0.87 -23.97 13.72
CA PHE A 438 0.36 -22.60 13.59
C PHE A 438 -0.34 -22.38 12.24
N TYR A 439 -1.34 -23.23 11.98
CA TYR A 439 -2.05 -23.32 10.70
C TYR A 439 -3.48 -22.79 10.74
#